data_AF-A0A532TZT9-F1
#
_entry.id   AF-A0A532TZT9-F1
#
_cell.length_a   1.000
_cell.length_b   1.000
_cell.length_c   1.000
_cell.angle_alpha   90.00
_cell.angle_beta   90.00
_cell.angle_gamma   90.00
#
_symmetry.space_group_name_H-M   'P 1'
#
loop_
_entity.id
_entity.type
_entity.pdbx_description
1 polymer ?
#
loop_
_entity_poly.entity_id
_entity_poly.type
_entity_poly.pdbx_seq_one_letter_code
_entity_poly.pdbx_strand_id
1 'polypeptide(L)'
;MTDTRRSEVLRASEIGNYAYCARGWWLNRALGYPSAHKEKMILGEEEHRSHGRAVVAYHRLERLGYLMIALGVLVGLLAFSWWLATILLR
;
A
#
# COMPACT_ATOMS: atom_id res chain seq x y z
N MET A 1 25.12 22.32 12.20
CA MET A 1 23.90 23.11 11.95
C MET A 1 22.72 22.14 11.88
N THR A 2 22.17 21.74 13.02
CA THR A 2 21.00 20.85 13.09
C THR A 2 19.74 21.67 12.78
N ASP A 3 19.07 21.35 11.66
CA ASP A 3 17.80 21.95 11.26
C ASP A 3 16.72 21.71 12.34
N THR A 4 16.39 22.75 13.10
CA THR A 4 15.41 22.76 14.20
C THR A 4 13.99 22.44 13.71
N ARG A 5 13.68 22.57 12.41
CA ARG A 5 12.34 22.24 11.88
C ARG A 5 12.03 20.74 11.85
N ARG A 6 13.03 19.86 11.78
CA ARG A 6 12.81 18.40 11.91
C ARG A 6 12.50 17.96 13.34
N SER A 7 12.76 18.77 14.37
CA SER A 7 12.60 18.32 15.77
C SER A 7 11.15 18.31 16.24
N GLU A 8 10.23 19.02 15.57
CA GLU A 8 8.82 19.10 15.97
C GLU A 8 7.95 17.97 15.39
N VAL A 9 8.29 17.44 14.21
CA VAL A 9 7.52 16.37 13.55
C VAL A 9 8.27 15.04 13.64
N LEU A 10 7.60 14.01 14.17
CA LEU A 10 8.09 12.63 14.20
C LEU A 10 7.60 11.88 12.95
N ARG A 11 8.52 11.25 12.23
CA ARG A 11 8.16 10.36 11.11
C ARG A 11 7.62 9.03 11.64
N ALA A 12 6.75 8.38 10.88
CA ALA A 12 6.28 7.03 11.21
C ALA A 12 7.43 6.02 11.40
N SER A 13 8.49 6.14 10.60
CA SER A 13 9.71 5.32 10.76
C SER A 13 10.46 5.59 12.05
N GLU A 14 10.37 6.80 12.63
CA GLU A 14 10.94 7.10 13.94
C GLU A 14 10.16 6.46 15.07
N ILE A 15 8.83 6.39 14.95
CA ILE A 15 7.98 5.66 15.89
C ILE A 15 8.34 4.17 15.87
N GLY A 16 8.51 3.57 14.68
CA GLY A 16 8.98 2.20 14.53
C GLY A 16 10.36 1.98 15.15
N ASN A 17 11.31 2.90 14.91
CA ASN A 17 12.63 2.83 15.53
C ASN A 17 12.59 2.94 17.06
N TYR A 18 11.72 3.79 17.61
CA TYR A 18 11.52 3.90 19.05
C TYR A 18 10.91 2.62 19.64
N ALA A 19 9.87 2.08 18.99
CA ALA A 19 9.22 0.83 19.41
C ALA A 19 10.17 -0.37 19.37
N TYR A 20 11.08 -0.41 18.38
CA TYR A 20 12.15 -1.42 18.32
C TYR A 20 13.23 -1.18 19.39
N CYS A 21 13.73 0.05 19.50
CA CYS A 21 14.77 0.42 20.46
C CYS A 21 14.74 1.92 20.80
N ALA A 22 14.10 2.26 21.92
CA ALA A 22 14.01 3.63 22.42
C ALA A 22 15.40 4.30 22.60
N ARG A 23 16.39 3.55 23.11
CA ARG A 23 17.76 4.06 23.28
C ARG A 23 18.43 4.36 21.94
N GLY A 24 18.31 3.46 20.97
CA GLY A 24 18.85 3.67 19.62
C GLY A 24 18.21 4.87 18.93
N TRP A 25 16.90 5.01 19.06
CA TRP A 25 16.18 6.20 18.59
C TRP A 25 16.70 7.48 19.26
N TRP A 26 16.86 7.51 20.58
CA TRP A 26 17.35 8.70 21.30
C TRP A 26 18.79 9.05 20.88
N LEU A 27 19.68 8.06 20.79
CA LEU A 27 21.06 8.27 20.32
C LEU A 27 21.07 8.88 18.91
N ASN A 28 20.17 8.44 18.04
CA ASN A 28 20.05 8.99 16.70
C ASN A 28 19.45 10.40 16.66
N ARG A 29 18.32 10.62 17.36
CA ARG A 29 17.55 11.86 17.34
C ARG A 29 18.25 12.98 18.12
N ALA A 30 18.69 12.70 19.35
CA ALA A 30 19.24 13.70 20.27
C ALA A 30 20.74 13.95 20.06
N LEU A 31 21.51 12.89 19.81
CA LEU A 31 22.97 12.98 19.68
C LEU A 31 23.47 12.83 18.24
N GLY A 32 22.59 12.52 17.29
CA GLY A 32 22.98 12.38 15.89
C GLY A 32 23.72 11.07 15.57
N TYR A 33 23.78 10.10 16.48
CA TYR A 33 24.48 8.85 16.26
C TYR A 33 23.68 7.92 15.34
N PRO A 34 24.17 7.64 14.12
CA PRO A 34 23.49 6.73 13.22
C PRO A 34 23.57 5.28 13.70
N SER A 35 22.59 4.47 13.32
CA SER A 35 22.70 3.00 13.42
C SER A 35 23.92 2.51 12.63
N ALA A 36 24.65 1.56 13.20
CA ALA A 36 25.73 0.86 12.52
C ALA A 36 25.21 -0.05 11.38
N HIS A 37 23.92 -0.36 11.34
CA HIS A 37 23.31 -1.28 10.38
C HIS A 37 22.47 -0.58 9.30
N LYS A 38 22.82 0.67 8.95
CA LYS A 38 22.12 1.46 7.93
C LYS A 38 21.94 0.72 6.60
N GLU A 39 22.93 -0.03 6.15
CA GLU A 39 22.88 -0.78 4.90
C GLU A 39 21.75 -1.82 4.92
N LYS A 40 21.63 -2.60 6.01
CA LYS A 40 20.53 -3.56 6.19
C LYS A 40 19.16 -2.88 6.24
N MET A 41 19.08 -1.70 6.83
CA MET A 41 17.84 -0.92 6.88
C MET A 41 17.42 -0.44 5.47
N ILE A 42 18.37 0.04 4.66
CA ILE A 42 18.12 0.46 3.27
C ILE A 42 17.64 -0.73 2.44
N LEU A 43 18.29 -1.89 2.59
CA LEU A 43 17.89 -3.11 1.91
C LEU A 43 16.45 -3.52 2.28
N GLY A 44 16.12 -3.51 3.58
CA GLY A 44 14.75 -3.78 4.03
C GLY A 44 13.73 -2.77 3.48
N GLU A 45 14.08 -1.49 3.37
CA GLU A 45 13.21 -0.48 2.77
C GLU A 45 13.02 -0.70 1.26
N GLU A 46 14.03 -1.19 0.54
CA GLU A 46 13.92 -1.57 -0.87
C GLU A 46 13.00 -2.78 -1.07
N GLU A 47 13.13 -3.80 -0.22
CA GLU A 47 12.25 -4.97 -0.23
C GLU A 47 10.80 -4.59 0.10
N HIS A 48 10.57 -3.75 1.12
CA HIS A 48 9.23 -3.26 1.42
C HIS A 48 8.64 -2.43 0.27
N ARG A 49 9.44 -1.60 -0.41
CA ARG A 49 8.98 -0.85 -1.58
C ARG A 49 8.67 -1.76 -2.78
N SER A 50 9.47 -2.79 -3.02
CA SER A 50 9.21 -3.75 -4.10
C SER A 50 7.92 -4.55 -3.83
N HIS A 51 7.76 -5.06 -2.61
CA HIS A 51 6.55 -5.75 -2.17
C HIS A 51 5.31 -4.84 -2.24
N GLY A 52 5.42 -3.60 -1.76
CA GLY A 52 4.33 -2.62 -1.82
C GLY A 52 3.83 -2.35 -3.24
N ARG A 53 4.74 -2.28 -4.22
CA ARG A 53 4.35 -2.17 -5.65
C ARG A 53 3.57 -3.39 -6.13
N ALA A 54 3.98 -4.60 -5.72
CA ALA A 54 3.29 -5.83 -6.07
C ALA A 54 1.87 -5.88 -5.46
N VAL A 55 1.71 -5.49 -4.20
CA VAL A 55 0.40 -5.41 -3.53
C VAL A 55 -0.53 -4.41 -4.22
N VAL A 56 -0.02 -3.24 -4.60
CA VAL A 56 -0.81 -2.25 -5.36
C VAL A 56 -1.25 -2.81 -6.72
N ALA A 57 -0.37 -3.51 -7.42
CA ALA A 57 -0.70 -4.15 -8.70
C ALA A 57 -1.77 -5.23 -8.53
N TYR A 58 -1.65 -6.08 -7.51
CA TYR A 58 -2.64 -7.10 -7.17
C TYR A 58 -4.03 -6.48 -6.95
N HIS A 59 -4.15 -5.47 -6.09
CA HIS A 59 -5.45 -4.83 -5.84
C HIS A 59 -6.03 -4.11 -7.06
N ARG A 60 -5.21 -3.70 -8.03
CA ARG A 60 -5.71 -3.15 -9.30
C ARG A 60 -6.29 -4.25 -10.18
N LEU A 61 -5.59 -5.37 -10.31
CA LEU A 61 -6.06 -6.53 -11.05
C LEU A 61 -7.32 -7.14 -10.44
N GLU A 62 -7.37 -7.25 -9.11
CA GLU A 62 -8.53 -7.73 -8.37
C GLU A 62 -9.76 -6.87 -8.66
N ARG A 63 -9.64 -5.54 -8.54
CA ARG A 63 -10.72 -4.60 -8.88
C ARG A 63 -11.15 -4.72 -10.34
N LEU A 64 -10.21 -4.85 -11.27
CA LEU A 64 -10.53 -5.07 -12.69
C LEU A 64 -11.29 -6.38 -12.91
N GLY A 65 -10.90 -7.45 -12.22
CA GLY A 65 -11.60 -8.75 -12.26
C GLY A 65 -13.04 -8.63 -11.79
N TYR A 66 -13.29 -7.98 -10.65
CA TYR A 66 -14.66 -7.73 -10.18
C TYR A 66 -15.48 -6.87 -11.14
N LEU A 67 -14.87 -5.85 -11.76
CA LEU A 67 -15.55 -5.03 -12.78
C LEU A 67 -15.94 -5.86 -14.01
N MET A 68 -15.06 -6.76 -14.47
CA MET A 68 -15.35 -7.66 -15.60
C MET A 68 -16.48 -8.63 -15.27
N ILE A 69 -16.50 -9.20 -14.07
CA ILE A 69 -17.59 -10.07 -13.60
C ILE A 69 -18.91 -9.28 -13.57
N ALA A 70 -18.92 -8.08 -12.98
CA ALA A 70 -20.12 -7.25 -12.90
C ALA A 70 -20.66 -6.89 -14.30
N LEU A 71 -19.77 -6.54 -15.23
CA LEU A 71 -20.16 -6.25 -16.62
C LEU A 71 -20.72 -7.49 -17.32
N GLY A 72 -20.11 -8.66 -17.14
CA GLY A 72 -20.60 -9.92 -17.70
C GLY A 72 -21.99 -10.27 -17.20
N VAL A 73 -22.25 -10.11 -15.89
CA VAL A 73 -23.57 -10.31 -15.30
C VAL A 73 -24.59 -9.34 -15.90
N LEU A 74 -24.25 -8.05 -16.02
CA LEU A 74 -25.14 -7.04 -16.59
C LEU A 74 -25.52 -7.38 -18.04
N VAL A 75 -24.54 -7.70 -18.88
CA VAL A 75 -24.79 -8.09 -20.29
C VAL A 75 -25.65 -9.35 -20.35
N GLY A 76 -25.37 -10.35 -19.52
CA GLY A 76 -26.15 -11.58 -19.42
C GLY A 76 -27.62 -11.32 -19.07
N LEU A 77 -27.88 -10.45 -18.09
CA LEU A 77 -29.23 -10.07 -17.69
C LEU A 77 -29.98 -9.34 -18.81
N LEU A 78 -29.31 -8.41 -19.49
CA LEU A 78 -29.90 -7.67 -20.62
C LEU A 78 -30.25 -8.62 -21.78
N ALA A 79 -29.32 -9.50 -22.16
CA ALA A 79 -29.55 -10.48 -23.22
C ALA A 79 -30.71 -11.44 -22.87
N PHE A 80 -30.75 -11.90 -21.61
CA PHE A 80 -31.82 -12.75 -21.12
C PHE A 80 -33.19 -12.04 -21.14
N SER A 81 -33.24 -10.79 -20.66
CA SER A 81 -34.47 -10.00 -20.70
C SER A 81 -34.98 -9.74 -22.12
N TRP A 82 -34.06 -9.48 -23.05
CA TRP A 82 -34.37 -9.28 -24.46
C TRP A 82 -34.97 -10.55 -25.06
N TRP A 83 -34.30 -11.69 -24.86
CA TRP A 83 -34.77 -12.98 -25.34
C TRP A 83 -36.16 -13.32 -24.80
N LEU A 84 -36.38 -13.14 -23.49
CA LEU A 84 -37.68 -13.37 -22.86
C LEU A 84 -38.78 -12.48 -23.45
N ALA A 85 -38.51 -11.19 -23.63
CA ALA A 85 -39.46 -10.26 -24.24
C ALA A 85 -39.83 -10.68 -25.67
N THR A 86 -38.85 -11.09 -26.48
CA THR A 86 -39.11 -11.56 -27.86
C THR A 86 -39.96 -12.82 -27.95
N ILE A 87 -39.91 -13.69 -26.94
CA ILE A 87 -40.75 -14.89 -26.86
C ILE A 87 -42.16 -14.56 -26.41
N LEU A 88 -42.32 -13.65 -25.44
CA LEU A 88 -43.64 -13.30 -24.89
C LEU A 88 -44.47 -12.39 -25.80
N LEU A 89 -43.82 -11.61 -26.67
CA LEU A 89 -44.45 -10.68 -27.61
C LEU A 89 -44.68 -11.27 -29.02
N ARG A 90 -44.30 -12.53 -29.23
CA ARG A 90 -44.59 -13.32 -30.44
C ARG A 90 -45.67 -14.35 -30.16
#